data_AF-A0A3D2N7H9-F1
#
_entry.id   AF-A0A3D2N7H9-F1
#
_cell.length_a   1.000
_cell.length_b   1.000
_cell.length_c   1.000
_cell.angle_alpha   90.00
_cell.angle_beta   90.00
_cell.angle_gamma   90.00
#
_symmetry.space_group_name_H-M   'P 1'
#
loop_
_entity.id
_entity.type
_entity.pdbx_description
1 polymer ?
#
loop_
_entity_poly.entity_id
_entity_poly.type
_entity_poly.pdbx_seq_one_letter_code
_entity_poly.pdbx_strand_id
1 'polypeptide(L)'
;MNKNSYSNSYKEAGVDVTAGYKAVELMKQYVGRTVTKGVIDGIGGFGGLFELDMTGISKPVLVSGTDGVGTKIKIAFILDKHDTVGIDCVAMCVNDIICCGAKPQFFLDYIACGRNIPEKIASIVSGVAEGCVQAGCALVGG
;
A
#
# COMPACT_ATOMS: atom_id res chain seq x y z
N MET A 1 10.41 -5.70 21.72
CA MET A 1 10.47 -6.44 20.44
C MET A 1 11.78 -7.19 20.35
N ASN A 2 11.71 -8.50 20.10
CA ASN A 2 12.87 -9.39 20.10
C ASN A 2 13.74 -9.12 18.87
N LYS A 3 14.88 -8.44 19.05
CA LYS A 3 15.81 -8.05 17.98
C LYS A 3 16.73 -9.20 17.55
N ASN A 4 16.26 -10.45 17.48
CA ASN A 4 17.13 -11.61 17.24
C ASN A 4 16.48 -12.76 16.44
N SER A 5 15.52 -12.46 15.56
CA SER A 5 15.07 -13.45 14.57
C SER A 5 15.89 -13.27 13.28
N TYR A 6 17.11 -13.82 13.27
CA TYR A 6 18.02 -13.73 12.13
C TYR A 6 18.51 -15.12 11.78
N SER A 7 18.22 -15.56 10.55
CA SER A 7 18.80 -16.76 9.97
C SER A 7 19.44 -16.37 8.63
N ASN A 8 20.73 -16.67 8.49
CA ASN A 8 21.48 -16.34 7.27
C ASN A 8 20.92 -17.08 6.04
N SER A 9 20.45 -18.31 6.20
CA SER A 9 19.81 -19.07 5.12
C SER A 9 18.44 -18.49 4.74
N TYR A 10 17.68 -17.95 5.69
CA TYR A 10 16.42 -17.24 5.42
C TYR A 10 16.66 -15.91 4.68
N LYS A 11 17.72 -15.19 5.06
CA LYS A 11 18.15 -13.96 4.40
C LYS A 11 18.65 -14.21 2.97
N GLU A 12 19.43 -15.28 2.75
CA GLU A 12 19.89 -15.67 1.41
C GLU A 12 18.74 -16.09 0.50
N ALA A 13 17.67 -16.68 1.05
CA ALA A 13 16.42 -16.95 0.33
C ALA A 13 15.58 -15.68 0.01
N GLY A 14 16.08 -14.48 0.35
CA GLY A 14 15.44 -13.20 0.06
C GLY A 14 14.58 -12.65 1.21
N VAL A 15 14.44 -13.38 2.32
CA VAL A 15 13.60 -13.00 3.46
C VAL A 15 14.47 -12.36 4.55
N ASP A 16 14.75 -11.06 4.38
CA ASP A 16 15.44 -10.24 5.38
C ASP A 16 14.45 -9.40 6.20
N VAL A 17 14.16 -9.86 7.42
CA VAL A 17 13.25 -9.18 8.36
C VAL A 17 13.75 -7.77 8.71
N THR A 18 15.07 -7.54 8.76
CA THR A 18 15.62 -6.20 9.02
C THR A 18 15.40 -5.24 7.86
N ALA A 19 15.47 -5.73 6.63
CA ALA A 19 15.13 -4.95 5.44
C ALA A 19 13.63 -4.59 5.43
N GLY A 20 12.77 -5.52 5.87
CA GLY A 20 11.34 -5.25 6.08
C GLY A 20 11.10 -4.10 7.05
N TYR A 21 11.70 -4.14 8.24
CA TYR A 21 11.56 -3.04 9.22
C TYR A 21 12.09 -1.70 8.69
N LYS A 22 13.22 -1.71 7.98
CA LYS A 22 13.76 -0.48 7.37
C LYS A 22 12.81 0.09 6.33
N ALA A 23 12.22 -0.74 5.48
CA ALA A 23 11.22 -0.30 4.49
C ALA A 23 10.01 0.33 5.17
N VAL A 24 9.49 -0.30 6.24
CA VAL A 24 8.39 0.23 7.04
C VAL A 24 8.75 1.60 7.62
N GLU A 25 9.93 1.75 8.25
CA GLU A 25 10.35 3.06 8.78
C GLU A 25 10.44 4.14 7.70
N LEU A 26 10.98 3.82 6.52
CA LEU A 26 11.09 4.77 5.40
C LEU A 26 9.73 5.21 4.86
N MET A 27 8.76 4.29 4.83
CA MET A 27 7.44 4.53 4.21
C MET A 27 6.40 5.11 5.17
N LYS A 28 6.62 5.06 6.50
CA LYS A 28 5.70 5.63 7.52
C LYS A 28 5.25 7.06 7.20
N GLN A 29 6.18 7.91 6.76
CA GLN A 29 5.88 9.30 6.40
C GLN A 29 4.91 9.41 5.22
N TYR A 30 5.01 8.51 4.24
CA TYR A 30 4.15 8.53 3.06
C TYR A 30 2.76 8.05 3.42
N VAL A 31 2.66 6.96 4.17
CA VAL A 31 1.36 6.43 4.55
C VAL A 31 0.65 7.34 5.55
N GLY A 32 1.38 8.02 6.44
CA GLY A 32 0.81 9.02 7.34
C GLY A 32 0.07 10.16 6.61
N ARG A 33 0.44 10.47 5.37
CA ARG A 33 -0.26 11.47 4.52
C ARG A 33 -1.62 10.99 4.04
N THR A 34 -1.86 9.68 4.04
CA THR A 34 -3.11 9.08 3.54
C THR A 34 -4.19 8.97 4.62
N VAL A 35 -3.86 9.31 5.88
CA VAL A 35 -4.78 9.13 7.02
C VAL A 35 -6.04 9.97 6.83
N THR A 36 -7.19 9.29 6.84
CA THR A 36 -8.52 9.90 6.83
C THR A 36 -9.24 9.63 8.16
N LYS A 37 -10.40 10.27 8.36
CA LYS A 37 -11.18 10.19 9.62
C LYS A 37 -11.53 8.75 10.04
N GLY A 38 -11.68 7.83 9.09
CA GLY A 38 -12.06 6.44 9.38
C GLY A 38 -10.92 5.57 9.92
N VAL A 39 -9.66 6.01 9.85
CA VAL A 39 -8.53 5.17 10.30
C VAL A 39 -8.54 5.05 11.84
N ILE A 40 -8.62 3.83 12.37
CA ILE A 40 -8.66 3.56 13.81
C ILE A 40 -7.25 3.32 14.40
N ASP A 41 -6.32 2.77 13.63
CA ASP A 41 -4.95 2.46 14.09
C ASP A 41 -3.91 2.74 12.99
N GLY A 42 -2.66 2.93 13.40
CA GLY A 42 -1.52 3.16 12.51
C GLY A 42 -0.94 1.86 11.92
N ILE A 43 0.08 2.02 11.07
CA ILE A 43 0.79 0.89 10.47
C ILE A 43 1.65 0.15 11.49
N GLY A 44 1.73 -1.17 11.36
CA GLY A 44 2.63 -2.04 12.12
C GLY A 44 1.90 -3.09 12.96
N GLY A 45 0.57 -3.03 13.00
CA GLY A 45 -0.29 -4.08 13.53
C GLY A 45 -0.50 -5.24 12.55
N PHE A 46 -1.28 -6.24 12.98
CA PHE A 46 -1.62 -7.42 12.17
C PHE A 46 -2.61 -7.12 11.03
N GLY A 47 -3.34 -6.00 11.11
CA GLY A 47 -4.26 -5.55 10.09
C GLY A 47 -4.61 -4.07 10.25
N GLY A 48 -4.96 -3.43 9.14
CA GLY A 48 -5.49 -2.08 9.12
C GLY A 48 -6.95 -2.04 9.56
N LEU A 49 -7.30 -1.08 10.41
CA LEU A 49 -8.66 -0.90 10.93
C LEU A 49 -9.26 0.40 10.39
N PHE A 50 -10.49 0.31 9.87
CA PHE A 50 -11.21 1.46 9.30
C PHE A 50 -12.68 1.47 9.75
N GLU A 51 -13.09 2.56 10.40
CA GLU A 51 -14.47 2.87 10.74
C GLU A 51 -15.17 3.54 9.55
N LEU A 52 -16.31 2.98 9.14
CA LEU A 52 -17.12 3.53 8.06
C LEU A 52 -18.11 4.57 8.62
N ASP A 53 -18.10 5.77 8.05
CA ASP A 53 -19.17 6.74 8.31
C ASP A 53 -20.42 6.38 7.51
N MET A 54 -21.44 5.92 8.23
CA MET A 54 -22.72 5.49 7.67
C MET A 54 -23.79 6.59 7.67
N THR A 55 -23.44 7.80 8.10
CA THR A 55 -24.39 8.91 8.22
C THR A 55 -25.07 9.19 6.88
N GLY A 56 -26.39 9.09 6.85
CA GLY A 56 -27.19 9.31 5.65
C GLY A 56 -27.28 8.13 4.67
N ILE A 57 -26.67 6.97 4.98
CA ILE A 57 -26.72 5.77 4.13
C ILE A 57 -27.64 4.73 4.77
N SER A 58 -28.81 4.49 4.18
CA SER A 58 -29.83 3.59 4.75
C SER A 58 -29.52 2.09 4.56
N LYS A 59 -28.89 1.73 3.43
CA LYS A 59 -28.54 0.35 3.07
C LYS A 59 -27.15 0.32 2.45
N PRO A 60 -26.10 0.33 3.27
CA PRO A 60 -24.73 0.41 2.76
C PRO A 60 -24.33 -0.86 2.03
N VAL A 61 -23.58 -0.67 0.95
CA VAL A 61 -22.97 -1.74 0.16
C VAL A 61 -21.49 -1.45 0.05
N LEU A 62 -20.68 -2.46 0.35
CA LEU A 62 -19.23 -2.39 0.13
C LEU A 62 -18.91 -2.87 -1.27
N VAL A 63 -18.10 -2.10 -1.98
CA VAL A 63 -17.54 -2.45 -3.27
C VAL A 63 -16.04 -2.62 -3.07
N SER A 64 -15.51 -3.79 -3.43
CA SER A 64 -14.08 -4.09 -3.43
C SER A 64 -13.60 -4.36 -4.85
N GLY A 65 -12.33 -4.07 -5.08
CA GLY A 65 -11.65 -4.33 -6.35
C GLY A 65 -10.18 -4.66 -6.06
N THR A 66 -9.58 -5.43 -6.96
CA THR A 66 -8.15 -5.75 -6.92
C THR A 66 -7.63 -5.75 -8.34
N ASP A 67 -6.52 -5.07 -8.56
CA ASP A 67 -5.86 -5.01 -9.86
C ASP A 67 -4.35 -4.86 -9.66
N GLY A 68 -3.58 -4.95 -10.74
CA GLY A 68 -2.16 -4.69 -10.76
C GLY A 68 -1.76 -3.75 -11.89
N VAL A 69 -0.54 -3.25 -11.83
CA VAL A 69 0.02 -2.33 -12.85
C VAL A 69 0.23 -3.03 -14.20
N GLY A 70 0.30 -4.36 -14.22
CA GLY A 70 0.53 -5.15 -15.42
C GLY A 70 1.96 -4.99 -15.97
N THR A 71 2.12 -5.14 -17.29
CA THR A 71 3.45 -5.16 -17.93
C THR A 71 4.17 -3.82 -17.93
N LYS A 72 3.49 -2.70 -17.58
CA LYS A 72 4.10 -1.38 -17.43
C LYS A 72 5.23 -1.35 -16.40
N ILE A 73 5.22 -2.25 -15.41
CA ILE A 73 6.33 -2.39 -14.44
C ILE A 73 7.68 -2.70 -15.11
N LYS A 74 7.68 -3.34 -16.29
CA LYS A 74 8.92 -3.59 -17.04
C LYS A 74 9.59 -2.29 -17.49
N ILE A 75 8.80 -1.26 -17.80
CA ILE A 75 9.33 0.06 -18.17
C ILE A 75 9.94 0.76 -16.94
N ALA A 76 9.27 0.66 -15.78
CA ALA A 76 9.81 1.17 -14.52
C ALA A 76 11.16 0.53 -14.17
N PHE A 77 11.34 -0.77 -14.47
CA PHE A 77 12.63 -1.46 -14.30
C PHE A 77 13.71 -0.92 -15.24
N ILE A 78 13.38 -0.72 -16.53
CA ILE A 78 14.33 -0.22 -17.54
C ILE A 78 14.78 1.21 -17.20
N LEU A 79 13.87 2.05 -16.73
CA LEU A 79 14.13 3.45 -16.39
C LEU A 79 14.65 3.65 -14.96
N ASP A 80 14.70 2.57 -14.17
CA ASP A 80 14.91 2.57 -12.71
C ASP A 80 14.09 3.63 -11.96
N LYS A 81 12.83 3.82 -12.38
CA LYS A 81 11.91 4.82 -11.84
C LYS A 81 10.65 4.13 -11.28
N HIS A 82 10.51 4.15 -9.96
CA HIS A 82 9.50 3.35 -9.24
C HIS A 82 8.49 4.18 -8.44
N ASP A 83 8.68 5.51 -8.37
CA ASP A 83 7.87 6.45 -7.59
C ASP A 83 6.46 6.70 -8.13
N THR A 84 6.19 6.38 -9.40
CA THR A 84 4.88 6.63 -10.02
C THR A 84 4.05 5.37 -10.27
N VAL A 85 4.65 4.18 -10.28
CA VAL A 85 3.89 2.94 -10.57
C VAL A 85 2.89 2.58 -9.48
N GLY A 86 3.11 3.03 -8.25
CA GLY A 86 2.13 2.91 -7.18
C GLY A 86 0.86 3.72 -7.44
N ILE A 87 0.98 4.89 -8.09
CA ILE A 87 -0.17 5.72 -8.50
C ILE A 87 -0.99 4.97 -9.55
N ASP A 88 -0.32 4.37 -10.54
CA ASP A 88 -0.97 3.54 -11.56
C ASP A 88 -1.78 2.40 -10.93
N CYS A 89 -1.21 1.72 -9.92
CA CYS A 89 -1.86 0.62 -9.22
C CYS A 89 -3.16 1.07 -8.54
N VAL A 90 -3.11 2.17 -7.78
CA VAL A 90 -4.29 2.72 -7.10
C VAL A 90 -5.34 3.17 -8.12
N ALA A 91 -4.92 3.85 -9.18
CA ALA A 91 -5.83 4.35 -10.21
C ALA A 91 -6.61 3.24 -10.90
N MET A 92 -5.97 2.09 -11.21
CA MET A 92 -6.66 0.94 -11.81
C MET A 92 -7.81 0.44 -10.91
N CYS A 93 -7.53 0.22 -9.63
CA CYS A 93 -8.55 -0.22 -8.68
C CYS A 93 -9.65 0.82 -8.43
N VAL A 94 -9.26 2.09 -8.22
CA VAL A 94 -10.19 3.16 -7.85
C VAL A 94 -11.12 3.50 -9.01
N ASN A 95 -10.61 3.56 -10.24
CA ASN A 95 -11.41 3.91 -11.41
C ASN A 95 -12.53 2.89 -11.68
N ASP A 96 -12.28 1.60 -11.39
CA ASP A 96 -13.30 0.57 -11.56
C ASP A 96 -14.44 0.70 -10.54
N ILE A 97 -14.12 0.94 -9.26
CA ILE A 97 -15.17 1.00 -8.23
C ILE A 97 -16.03 2.27 -8.34
N ILE A 98 -15.46 3.39 -8.80
CA ILE A 98 -16.23 4.64 -8.97
C ILE A 98 -17.23 4.54 -10.13
N CYS A 99 -17.03 3.62 -11.09
CA CYS A 99 -18.02 3.35 -12.14
C CYS A 99 -19.34 2.81 -11.57
N CYS A 100 -19.31 2.17 -10.41
CA CYS A 100 -20.49 1.74 -9.67
C CYS A 100 -21.06 2.83 -8.74
N GLY A 101 -20.49 4.04 -8.74
CA GLY A 101 -20.84 5.13 -7.83
C GLY A 101 -20.30 4.95 -6.41
N ALA A 102 -19.35 4.04 -6.18
CA ALA A 102 -18.75 3.83 -4.87
C ALA A 102 -17.80 4.97 -4.50
N LYS A 103 -17.74 5.31 -3.20
CA LYS A 103 -16.72 6.20 -2.65
C LYS A 103 -15.52 5.36 -2.15
N PRO A 104 -14.29 5.60 -2.64
CA PRO A 104 -13.09 4.96 -2.10
C PRO A 104 -12.93 5.26 -0.59
N GLN A 105 -12.62 4.24 0.21
CA GLN A 105 -12.48 4.37 1.67
C GLN A 105 -11.05 4.11 2.12
N PHE A 106 -10.54 2.92 1.81
CA PHE A 106 -9.19 2.51 2.12
C PHE A 106 -8.61 1.64 1.00
N PHE A 107 -7.29 1.46 1.03
CA PHE A 107 -6.52 0.68 0.08
C PHE A 107 -5.56 -0.25 0.82
N LEU A 108 -5.28 -1.41 0.22
CA LEU A 108 -4.18 -2.29 0.62
C LEU A 108 -3.34 -2.60 -0.61
N ASP A 109 -2.02 -2.65 -0.45
CA ASP A 109 -1.12 -3.07 -1.51
C ASP A 109 -0.47 -4.43 -1.23
N TYR A 110 0.15 -5.00 -2.26
CA TYR A 110 0.97 -6.20 -2.12
C TYR A 110 2.12 -6.10 -3.12
N ILE A 111 3.35 -6.09 -2.61
CA ILE A 111 4.57 -5.99 -3.42
C ILE A 111 5.38 -7.28 -3.29
N ALA A 112 5.46 -8.04 -4.39
CA ALA A 112 6.33 -9.20 -4.50
C ALA A 112 7.65 -8.83 -5.19
N CYS A 113 8.78 -9.16 -4.57
CA CYS A 113 10.10 -9.00 -5.17
C CYS A 113 11.04 -10.14 -4.74
N GLY A 114 12.00 -10.49 -5.61
CA GLY A 114 13.00 -11.52 -5.30
C GLY A 114 14.02 -11.10 -4.23
N ARG A 115 14.24 -9.78 -4.07
CA ARG A 115 15.05 -9.21 -3.00
C ARG A 115 14.46 -7.87 -2.58
N ASN A 116 14.22 -7.72 -1.29
CA ASN A 116 13.78 -6.46 -0.70
C ASN A 116 14.93 -5.45 -0.70
N ILE A 117 14.83 -4.41 -1.54
CA ILE A 117 15.65 -3.21 -1.48
C ILE A 117 14.78 -2.11 -0.84
N PRO A 118 14.99 -1.81 0.46
CA PRO A 118 14.06 -0.96 1.23
C PRO A 118 13.76 0.39 0.59
N GLU A 119 14.76 1.02 -0.03
CA GLU A 119 14.63 2.32 -0.68
C GLU A 119 13.73 2.24 -1.95
N LYS A 120 13.83 1.16 -2.72
CA LYS A 120 12.95 0.94 -3.88
C LYS A 120 11.53 0.60 -3.45
N ILE A 121 11.37 -0.22 -2.41
CA ILE A 121 10.04 -0.50 -1.82
C ILE A 121 9.40 0.80 -1.32
N ALA A 122 10.15 1.60 -0.54
CA ALA A 122 9.65 2.89 -0.06
C ALA A 122 9.31 3.85 -1.22
N SER A 123 10.07 3.83 -2.32
CA SER A 123 9.74 4.59 -3.53
C SER A 123 8.41 4.14 -4.14
N ILE A 124 8.17 2.82 -4.28
CA ILE A 124 6.90 2.29 -4.80
C ILE A 124 5.73 2.71 -3.89
N VAL A 125 5.88 2.49 -2.58
CA VAL A 125 4.85 2.84 -1.58
C VAL A 125 4.60 4.34 -1.54
N SER A 126 5.60 5.19 -1.82
CA SER A 126 5.39 6.63 -1.95
C SER A 126 4.40 6.97 -3.07
N GLY A 127 4.46 6.24 -4.19
CA GLY A 127 3.49 6.34 -5.28
C GLY A 127 2.12 5.80 -4.92
N VAL A 128 2.05 4.68 -4.19
CA VAL A 128 0.76 4.13 -3.71
C VAL A 128 0.09 5.14 -2.78
N ALA A 129 0.84 5.69 -1.82
CA ALA A 129 0.34 6.70 -0.91
C ALA A 129 -0.13 7.96 -1.65
N GLU A 130 0.62 8.42 -2.64
CA GLU A 130 0.22 9.55 -3.49
C GLU A 130 -1.08 9.25 -4.25
N GLY A 131 -1.21 8.06 -4.84
CA GLY A 131 -2.46 7.62 -5.47
C GLY A 131 -3.64 7.60 -4.48
N CYS A 132 -3.42 7.14 -3.25
CA CYS A 132 -4.45 7.14 -2.20
C CYS A 132 -4.87 8.56 -1.80
N VAL A 133 -3.91 9.49 -1.66
CA VAL A 133 -4.19 10.91 -1.41
C VAL A 133 -5.04 11.50 -2.53
N GLN A 134 -4.71 11.24 -3.79
CA GLN A 134 -5.48 11.72 -4.95
C GLN A 134 -6.89 11.11 -4.99
N ALA A 135 -7.02 9.83 -4.63
CA ALA A 135 -8.31 9.13 -4.57
C ALA A 135 -9.15 9.47 -3.32
N GLY A 136 -8.56 10.17 -2.33
CA GLY A 136 -9.22 10.48 -1.06
C GLY A 136 -9.45 9.27 -0.16
N CYS A 137 -8.64 8.20 -0.29
CA CYS A 137 -8.71 7.00 0.53
C CYS A 137 -7.45 6.83 1.40
N ALA A 138 -7.57 6.02 2.46
CA ALA A 138 -6.44 5.73 3.36
C ALA A 138 -5.69 4.46 2.94
N LEU A 139 -4.36 4.48 2.96
CA LEU A 139 -3.55 3.27 2.84
C LEU A 139 -3.42 2.63 4.23
N VAL A 140 -4.09 1.49 4.45
CA VAL A 140 -4.25 0.91 5.80
C VAL A 140 -3.42 -0.35 6.03
N GLY A 141 -2.79 -0.91 5.00
CA GLY A 141 -1.92 -2.07 5.13
C GLY A 141 -1.35 -2.54 3.78
N GLY A 142 -0.43 -3.50 3.84
CA GLY A 142 0.19 -4.16 2.68
C GLY A 142 1.32 -5.09 3.08
#